data_AF-A0A832X650-F1
#
_entry.id   AF-A0A832X650-F1
#
_cell.length_a   1.000
_cell.length_b   1.000
_cell.length_c   1.000
_cell.angle_alpha   90.00
_cell.angle_beta   90.00
_cell.angle_gamma   90.00
#
_symmetry.space_group_name_H-M   'P 1'
#
loop_
_entity.id
_entity.type
_entity.pdbx_description
1 polymer ?
#
loop_
_entity_poly.entity_id
_entity_poly.type
_entity_poly.pdbx_seq_one_letter_code
_entity_poly.pdbx_strand_id
1 'polypeptide(L)' 'GDGSRSFVQNPVHKYAKAGKYTISLTVKNAKGSNIKTMSDYVVVS' A
#
# COMPACT_ATOMS: atom_id res chain seq x y z
N GLY A 1 1.44 4.47 2.11
CA GLY A 1 2.37 5.19 3.00
C GLY A 1 2.49 6.68 2.71
N ASP A 2 2.23 7.15 1.50
CA ASP A 2 2.46 8.54 1.05
C ASP A 2 1.17 9.29 0.69
N GLY A 3 0.01 8.75 1.08
CA GLY A 3 -1.31 9.32 0.78
C GLY A 3 -1.92 8.86 -0.55
N SER A 4 -1.15 8.23 -1.43
CA SER A 4 -1.65 7.68 -2.70
C SER A 4 -2.48 6.39 -2.51
N ARG A 5 -3.34 6.07 -3.49
CA ARG A 5 -4.14 4.83 -3.54
C ARG A 5 -4.21 4.30 -4.97
N SER A 6 -4.33 2.98 -5.11
CA SER A 6 -4.63 2.31 -6.38
C SER A 6 -5.75 1.28 -6.20
N PHE A 7 -6.52 1.06 -7.26
CA PHE A 7 -7.58 0.05 -7.33
C PHE A 7 -7.25 -1.08 -8.32
N VAL A 8 -6.09 -1.03 -8.98
CA VAL A 8 -5.59 -2.09 -9.84
C VAL A 8 -5.02 -3.21 -8.97
N GLN A 9 -5.25 -4.47 -9.35
CA GLN A 9 -4.84 -5.64 -8.56
C GLN A 9 -3.32 -5.71 -8.34
N ASN A 10 -2.53 -5.37 -9.37
CA ASN A 10 -1.06 -5.37 -9.34
C ASN A 10 -0.54 -3.98 -9.73
N PRO A 11 -0.61 -2.98 -8.83
CA PRO A 11 -0.20 -1.63 -9.15
C PRO A 11 1.32 -1.49 -9.07
N VAL A 12 1.88 -0.62 -9.92
CA VAL A 12 3.25 -0.11 -9.77
C VAL A 12 3.15 1.29 -9.19
N HIS A 13 3.94 1.59 -8.16
CA HIS A 13 3.97 2.89 -7.51
C HIS A 13 5.40 3.36 -7.28
N LYS A 14 5.66 4.66 -7.50
CA LYS A 14 6.98 5.28 -7.32
C LYS A 14 6.91 6.29 -6.18
N TYR A 15 7.76 6.10 -5.18
CA TYR A 15 7.93 7.05 -4.06
C TYR A 15 8.97 8.10 -4.43
N ALA A 16 8.58 9.38 -4.42
CA ALA A 16 9.43 10.48 -4.86
C ALA A 16 10.30 11.09 -3.74
N LYS A 17 9.96 10.85 -2.47
CA LYS A 17 10.64 11.43 -1.31
C LYS A 17 11.34 10.32 -0.53
N ALA A 18 12.45 10.67 0.13
CA ALA A 18 13.08 9.78 1.09
C ALA A 18 12.14 9.56 2.28
N GLY A 19 12.18 8.36 2.86
CA GLY A 19 11.34 7.98 3.99
C GLY A 19 11.11 6.48 4.08
N LYS A 20 10.47 6.09 5.19
CA LYS A 20 9.94 4.75 5.41
C LYS A 20 8.43 4.76 5.20
N TYR A 21 7.93 3.81 4.43
CA TYR A 21 6.53 3.75 4.04
C TYR A 21 5.86 2.46 4.50
N THR A 22 4.82 2.62 5.31
CA THR A 22 3.86 1.55 5.61
C THR A 22 2.82 1.44 4.50
N ILE A 23 2.57 0.20 4.04
CA ILE A 23 1.66 -0.10 2.95
C ILE A 23 0.51 -0.96 3.49
N SER A 24 -0.71 -0.69 3.02
CA SER A 24 -1.87 -1.55 3.29
C SER A 24 -2.55 -1.95 1.98
N LEU A 25 -2.95 -3.21 1.91
CA LEU A 25 -3.79 -3.77 0.85
C LEU A 25 -5.13 -4.19 1.46
N THR A 26 -6.20 -3.57 0.99
CA THR A 26 -7.57 -3.94 1.34
C THR A 26 -8.18 -4.78 0.23
N VAL A 27 -8.67 -5.96 0.56
CA VAL A 27 -9.47 -6.80 -0.35
C VAL A 27 -10.90 -6.88 0.17
N LYS A 28 -11.88 -6.83 -0.73
CA LYS A 28 -13.30 -6.89 -0.38
C LYS A 28 -14.05 -7.76 -1.38
N ASN A 29 -14.99 -8.56 -0.88
CA ASN A 29 -15.98 -9.30 -1.67
C ASN A 29 -17.37 -9.15 -1.03
N ALA A 30 -18.36 -9.85 -1.58
CA ALA A 30 -19.75 -9.80 -1.07
C ALA A 30 -19.89 -10.28 0.39
N LYS A 31 -18.96 -11.09 0.90
CA LYS A 31 -19.00 -11.68 2.25
C LYS A 31 -18.21 -10.89 3.28
N GLY A 32 -17.36 -9.95 2.88
CA GLY A 32 -16.58 -9.15 3.81
C GLY A 32 -15.34 -8.53 3.22
N SER A 33 -14.45 -8.08 4.10
CA SER A 33 -13.18 -7.45 3.75
C SER A 33 -12.05 -7.93 4.64
N ASN A 34 -10.84 -7.91 4.10
CA ASN A 34 -9.61 -8.15 4.85
C ASN A 34 -8.57 -7.09 4.50
N ILE A 35 -7.67 -6.81 5.43
CA ILE A 35 -6.59 -5.83 5.28
C ILE A 35 -5.27 -6.51 5.63
N LYS A 36 -4.29 -6.41 4.72
CA LYS A 36 -2.90 -6.75 5.00
C LYS A 36 -2.08 -5.48 5.11
N THR A 37 -1.40 -5.30 6.23
CA THR A 37 -0.49 -4.16 6.45
C THR A 37 0.95 -4.66 6.49
N MET A 38 1.84 -3.97 5.79
CA MET A 38 3.28 -4.17 5.83
C MET A 38 3.93 -2.88 6.35
N SER A 39 4.40 -2.92 7.59
CA SER A 39 5.00 -1.78 8.27
C SER A 39 6.41 -1.51 7.75
N ASP A 40 6.72 -0.23 7.49
CA ASP A 40 8.04 0.27 7.05
C ASP A 40 8.69 -0.56 5.91
N TYR A 41 7.85 -1.11 5.03
CA TYR A 41 8.27 -2.11 4.05
C TYR A 41 9.08 -1.51 2.90
N VAL A 42 8.79 -0.27 2.52
CA VAL A 42 9.56 0.45 1.51
C VAL A 42 10.40 1.51 2.19
N VAL A 43 11.71 1.44 1.96
CA VAL A 43 12.68 2.41 2.45
C VAL A 43 13.29 3.11 1.24
N VAL A 44 13.12 4.43 1.18
CA VAL A 44 13.75 5.30 0.18
C VAL A 44 14.75 6.18 0.92
N SER A 45 16.00 6.17 0.48
CA SER A 45 17.10 6.96 1.01
C SER A 45 17.62 7.92 -0.04
#